data_AF-A0A9X2KDE2-F1
#
_entry.id   AF-A0A9X2KDE2-F1
#
_cell.length_a   1.000
_cell.length_b   1.000
_cell.length_c   1.000
_cell.angle_alpha   90.00
_cell.angle_beta   90.00
_cell.angle_gamma   90.00
#
_symmetry.space_group_name_H-M   'P 1'
#
loop_
_entity.id
_entity.type
_entity.pdbx_description
1 polymer ?
#
loop_
_entity_poly.entity_id
_entity_poly.type
_entity_poly.pdbx_seq_one_letter_code
_entity_poly.pdbx_strand_id
1 'polypeptide(L)'
;MGLDSVAATEAALRARLVPLDAYRAHLDGEAFVSDWVTVDQAMIDTFATATHDHQFIHVDPERARAETPFGGTIAHGFLTLSLLSPLAYDALPGVETTKMGINYGFERVRFLNPVKAGQRVRGRFKMIGLTERAVSLQTAWDATVEIEGATKPALTAHWITLAVLEPPAD
;
A
#
# COMPACT_ATOMS: atom_id res chain seq x y z
N MET A 1 -2.45 -6.20 -10.42
CA MET A 1 -1.86 -4.89 -10.81
C MET A 1 -0.86 -5.13 -11.92
N GLY A 2 -1.03 -4.48 -13.08
CA GLY A 2 -0.11 -4.57 -14.22
C GLY A 2 1.14 -3.70 -14.06
N LEU A 3 1.64 -3.56 -12.83
CA LEU A 3 2.84 -2.78 -12.51
C LEU A 3 4.06 -3.71 -12.55
N ASP A 4 4.36 -4.24 -13.73
CA ASP A 4 5.41 -5.25 -13.98
C ASP A 4 6.73 -4.65 -14.48
N SER A 5 6.79 -3.32 -14.65
CA SER A 5 7.96 -2.60 -15.12
C SER A 5 8.04 -1.19 -14.55
N VAL A 6 9.24 -0.59 -14.61
CA VAL A 6 9.46 0.82 -14.26
C VAL A 6 8.56 1.71 -15.11
N ALA A 7 8.52 1.49 -16.43
CA ALA A 7 7.72 2.29 -17.34
C ALA A 7 6.21 2.21 -17.04
N ALA A 8 5.68 1.02 -16.76
CA ALA A 8 4.28 0.85 -16.37
C ALA A 8 3.96 1.58 -15.05
N THR A 9 4.88 1.51 -14.09
CA THR A 9 4.75 2.20 -12.79
C THR A 9 4.77 3.72 -12.96
N GLU A 10 5.72 4.25 -13.72
CA GLU A 10 5.80 5.69 -14.00
C GLU A 10 4.57 6.19 -14.77
N ALA A 11 4.08 5.42 -15.75
CA ALA A 11 2.88 5.77 -16.50
C ALA A 11 1.63 5.83 -15.60
N ALA A 12 1.46 4.84 -14.72
CA ALA A 12 0.34 4.81 -13.77
C ALA A 12 0.38 6.01 -12.81
N LEU A 13 1.57 6.33 -12.28
CA LEU A 13 1.77 7.49 -11.40
C LEU A 13 1.49 8.81 -12.14
N ARG A 14 2.04 8.99 -13.34
CA ARG A 14 1.87 10.22 -14.14
C ARG A 14 0.42 10.47 -14.53
N ALA A 15 -0.34 9.41 -14.82
CA ALA A 15 -1.75 9.51 -15.20
C ALA A 15 -2.66 10.06 -14.08
N ARG A 16 -2.16 10.14 -12.84
CA ARG A 16 -2.92 10.61 -11.67
C ARG A 16 -2.36 11.89 -11.07
N LEU A 17 -1.41 12.54 -11.73
CA LEU A 17 -0.89 13.81 -11.24
C LEU A 17 -1.92 14.92 -11.48
N VAL A 18 -2.06 15.79 -10.48
CA VAL A 18 -2.98 16.92 -10.48
C VAL A 18 -2.25 18.20 -10.05
N PRO A 19 -2.79 19.38 -10.39
CA PRO A 19 -2.27 20.65 -9.86
C PRO A 19 -2.27 20.68 -8.32
N LEU A 20 -1.32 21.39 -7.73
CA LEU A 20 -1.17 21.45 -6.26
C LEU A 20 -2.45 21.89 -5.54
N ASP A 21 -3.21 22.84 -6.10
CA ASP A 21 -4.49 23.29 -5.52
C ASP A 21 -5.56 22.20 -5.52
N ALA A 22 -5.61 21.36 -6.55
CA ALA A 22 -6.50 20.21 -6.58
C ALA A 22 -6.06 19.15 -5.57
N TYR A 23 -4.75 18.93 -5.41
CA TYR A 23 -4.22 18.01 -4.42
C TYR A 23 -4.55 18.44 -2.98
N ARG A 24 -4.41 19.73 -2.67
CA ARG A 24 -4.77 20.33 -1.37
C ARG A 24 -6.24 20.11 -1.02
N ALA A 25 -7.13 20.16 -2.02
CA ALA A 25 -8.56 19.96 -1.83
C ALA A 25 -8.94 18.55 -1.35
N HIS A 26 -8.01 17.58 -1.40
CA HIS A 26 -8.23 16.24 -0.87
C HIS A 26 -7.97 16.12 0.64
N LEU A 27 -7.37 17.12 1.28
CA LEU A 27 -7.17 17.13 2.73
C LEU A 27 -8.52 17.03 3.45
N ASP A 28 -8.62 16.05 4.35
CA ASP A 28 -9.83 15.71 5.10
C ASP A 28 -11.04 15.30 4.24
N GLY A 29 -10.84 15.13 2.93
CA GLY A 29 -11.86 14.77 1.95
C GLY A 29 -12.26 13.29 1.96
N GLU A 30 -12.88 12.86 0.86
CA GLU A 30 -13.26 11.46 0.66
C GLU A 30 -12.04 10.55 0.52
N ALA A 31 -12.21 9.29 0.91
CA ALA A 31 -11.14 8.31 0.80
C ALA A 31 -11.03 7.76 -0.63
N PHE A 32 -9.80 7.67 -1.12
CA PHE A 32 -9.46 6.96 -2.34
C PHE A 32 -9.46 5.45 -2.09
N VAL A 33 -9.84 4.67 -3.10
CA VAL A 33 -9.93 3.22 -3.02
C VAL A 33 -9.26 2.61 -4.24
N SER A 34 -8.35 1.66 -4.04
CA SER A 34 -7.70 0.94 -5.12
C SER A 34 -8.57 -0.20 -5.65
N ASP A 35 -8.20 -0.72 -6.80
CA ASP A 35 -8.64 -2.01 -7.28
C ASP A 35 -8.18 -3.16 -6.35
N TRP A 36 -8.87 -4.29 -6.49
CA TRP A 36 -8.55 -5.52 -5.78
C TRP A 36 -7.32 -6.20 -6.35
N VAL A 37 -6.46 -6.71 -5.46
CA VAL A 37 -5.29 -7.53 -5.81
C VAL A 37 -5.30 -8.84 -5.06
N THR A 38 -5.13 -9.93 -5.80
CA THR A 38 -4.96 -11.27 -5.24
C THR A 38 -3.59 -11.41 -4.58
N VAL A 39 -3.59 -11.86 -3.33
CA VAL A 39 -2.37 -12.25 -2.59
C VAL A 39 -2.28 -13.78 -2.65
N ASP A 40 -1.59 -14.29 -3.67
CA ASP A 40 -1.42 -15.73 -3.88
C ASP A 40 -0.21 -16.29 -3.13
N GLN A 41 -0.06 -17.61 -3.14
CA GLN A 41 1.06 -18.29 -2.47
C GLN A 41 2.41 -17.89 -3.09
N ALA A 42 2.48 -17.68 -4.41
CA ALA A 42 3.72 -17.32 -5.09
C ALA A 42 4.26 -15.96 -4.62
N MET A 43 3.39 -14.98 -4.42
CA MET A 43 3.73 -13.69 -3.83
C MET A 43 4.25 -13.84 -2.40
N ILE A 44 3.59 -14.69 -1.58
CA ILE A 44 3.98 -14.96 -0.19
C ILE A 44 5.36 -15.63 -0.14
N ASP A 45 5.60 -16.63 -0.98
CA ASP A 45 6.88 -17.36 -1.05
C ASP A 45 8.02 -16.45 -1.55
N THR A 46 7.72 -15.59 -2.52
CA THR A 46 8.68 -14.58 -3.03
C THR A 46 9.08 -13.61 -1.92
N PHE A 47 8.10 -13.14 -1.13
CA PHE A 47 8.36 -12.26 0.00
C PHE A 47 9.15 -12.96 1.12
N ALA A 48 8.83 -14.22 1.43
CA ALA A 48 9.59 -15.04 2.37
C ALA A 48 11.06 -15.18 1.92
N THR A 49 11.28 -15.44 0.62
CA THR A 49 12.62 -15.55 0.05
C THR A 49 13.39 -14.23 0.19
N ALA A 50 12.75 -13.11 -0.15
CA ALA A 50 13.37 -11.79 -0.12
C ALA A 50 13.69 -11.29 1.30
N THR A 51 12.90 -11.69 2.30
CA THR A 51 13.03 -11.22 3.69
C THR A 51 13.63 -12.26 4.63
N HIS A 52 13.86 -13.48 4.13
CA HIS A 52 14.28 -14.65 4.89
C HIS A 52 13.29 -15.14 5.94
N ASP A 53 12.06 -14.62 6.00
CA ASP A 53 11.00 -15.10 6.90
C ASP A 53 10.25 -16.30 6.29
N HIS A 54 10.81 -17.49 6.54
CA HIS A 54 10.25 -18.78 6.12
C HIS A 54 9.44 -19.45 7.24
N GLN A 55 8.86 -18.68 8.17
CA GLN A 55 7.99 -19.25 9.20
C GLN A 55 6.85 -20.05 8.55
N PHE A 56 6.62 -21.27 9.04
CA PHE A 56 5.75 -22.26 8.39
C PHE A 56 4.32 -21.78 8.10
N ILE A 57 3.80 -20.84 8.91
CA ILE A 57 2.45 -20.26 8.70
C ILE A 57 2.32 -19.49 7.39
N HIS A 58 3.44 -19.12 6.76
CA HIS A 58 3.50 -18.40 5.49
C HIS A 58 3.78 -19.32 4.30
N VAL A 59 4.68 -20.30 4.46
CA VAL A 59 5.29 -21.02 3.33
C VAL A 59 5.06 -22.54 3.32
N ASP A 60 4.39 -23.09 4.35
CA ASP A 60 4.09 -24.53 4.42
C ASP A 60 2.56 -24.75 4.47
N PRO A 61 1.88 -24.92 3.32
CA PRO A 61 0.43 -25.08 3.25
C PRO A 61 -0.11 -26.30 3.99
N GLU A 62 0.62 -27.41 3.95
CA GLU A 62 0.19 -28.64 4.61
C GLU A 62 0.25 -28.46 6.13
N ARG A 63 1.38 -27.97 6.63
CA ARG A 63 1.58 -27.76 8.05
C ARG A 63 0.72 -26.63 8.60
N ALA A 64 0.60 -25.52 7.88
CA ALA A 64 -0.26 -24.40 8.29
C ALA A 64 -1.73 -24.82 8.39
N ARG A 65 -2.22 -25.66 7.46
CA ARG A 65 -3.58 -26.21 7.51
C ARG A 65 -3.76 -27.17 8.68
N ALA A 66 -2.77 -27.99 9.00
CA ALA A 66 -2.86 -29.00 10.06
C ALA A 66 -2.69 -28.40 11.47
N GLU A 67 -1.79 -27.43 11.64
CA GLU A 67 -1.33 -26.96 12.95
C GLU A 67 -1.91 -25.59 13.37
N THR A 68 -2.62 -24.87 12.49
CA THR A 68 -3.09 -23.51 12.78
C THR A 68 -4.60 -23.34 12.59
N PRO A 69 -5.24 -22.40 13.31
CA PRO A 69 -6.66 -22.11 13.11
C PRO A 69 -6.95 -21.36 11.79
N PHE A 70 -5.93 -21.04 10.99
CA PHE A 70 -6.11 -20.30 9.74
C PHE A 70 -6.69 -21.17 8.62
N GLY A 71 -6.49 -22.49 8.68
CA GLY A 71 -6.95 -23.44 7.66
C GLY A 71 -6.11 -23.42 6.38
N GLY A 72 -4.88 -22.90 6.44
CA GLY A 72 -3.95 -22.74 5.33
C GLY A 72 -2.91 -21.66 5.64
N THR A 73 -2.04 -21.36 4.68
CA THR A 73 -1.07 -20.27 4.79
C THR A 73 -1.74 -18.90 4.84
N ILE A 74 -1.08 -17.97 5.52
CA ILE A 74 -1.43 -16.56 5.56
C ILE A 74 -0.24 -15.72 5.09
N ALA A 75 -0.51 -14.59 4.46
CA ALA A 75 0.52 -13.63 4.08
C ALA A 75 1.22 -13.06 5.30
N HIS A 76 2.49 -12.69 5.13
CA HIS A 76 3.21 -11.91 6.14
C HIS A 76 2.47 -10.59 6.38
N GLY A 77 2.43 -10.13 7.64
CA GLY A 77 1.95 -8.78 7.95
C GLY A 77 2.76 -7.72 7.17
N PHE A 78 4.08 -7.88 7.09
CA PHE A 78 4.96 -6.97 6.33
C PHE A 78 4.77 -7.03 4.82
N LEU A 79 4.35 -8.17 4.25
CA LEU A 79 3.93 -8.23 2.85
C LEU A 79 2.68 -7.38 2.65
N THR A 80 1.66 -7.58 3.50
CA THR A 80 0.41 -6.81 3.45
C THR A 80 0.66 -5.31 3.62
N LEU A 81 1.57 -4.91 4.50
CA LEU A 81 1.97 -3.51 4.69
C LEU A 81 2.70 -2.96 3.46
N SER A 82 3.62 -3.74 2.87
CA SER A 82 4.37 -3.36 1.68
C SER A 82 3.46 -3.12 0.46
N LEU A 83 2.31 -3.81 0.39
CA LEU A 83 1.31 -3.60 -0.66
C LEU A 83 0.66 -2.21 -0.62
N LEU A 84 0.79 -1.43 0.46
CA LEU A 84 0.28 -0.05 0.48
C LEU A 84 0.86 0.80 -0.66
N SER A 85 2.13 0.63 -1.02
CA SER A 85 2.75 1.39 -2.11
C SER A 85 2.10 1.15 -3.47
N PRO A 86 2.02 -0.10 -3.99
CA PRO A 86 1.36 -0.33 -5.27
C PRO A 86 -0.15 -0.05 -5.22
N LEU A 87 -0.84 -0.32 -4.09
CA LEU A 87 -2.26 0.04 -3.94
C LEU A 87 -2.46 1.57 -3.98
N ALA A 88 -1.51 2.34 -3.47
CA ALA A 88 -1.53 3.80 -3.56
C ALA A 88 -1.24 4.31 -4.97
N TYR A 89 -0.35 3.66 -5.72
CA TYR A 89 -0.11 4.03 -7.13
C TYR A 89 -1.37 3.84 -7.98
N ASP A 90 -2.17 2.85 -7.63
CA ASP A 90 -3.45 2.59 -8.28
C ASP A 90 -4.55 3.61 -7.89
N ALA A 91 -4.55 4.13 -6.66
CA ALA A 91 -5.66 4.90 -6.11
C ALA A 91 -5.42 6.41 -5.94
N LEU A 92 -4.21 6.81 -5.54
CA LEU A 92 -3.95 8.16 -5.04
C LEU A 92 -3.56 9.12 -6.16
N PRO A 93 -3.98 10.40 -6.07
CA PRO A 93 -3.39 11.45 -6.86
C PRO A 93 -1.98 11.79 -6.37
N GLY A 94 -1.16 12.33 -7.27
CA GLY A 94 0.10 13.00 -6.93
C GLY A 94 0.08 14.45 -7.40
N VAL A 95 1.10 15.24 -7.06
CA VAL A 95 1.24 16.60 -7.60
C VAL A 95 2.06 16.57 -8.89
N GLU A 96 1.68 17.34 -9.91
CA GLU A 96 2.35 17.43 -11.22
C GLU A 96 3.87 17.55 -11.16
N THR A 97 4.39 18.30 -10.20
CA THR A 97 5.84 18.51 -10.02
C THR A 97 6.51 17.38 -9.23
N THR A 98 5.84 16.27 -8.94
CA THR A 98 6.42 15.16 -8.18
C THR A 98 7.45 14.43 -9.03
N LYS A 99 8.70 14.42 -8.58
CA LYS A 99 9.78 13.64 -9.18
C LYS A 99 9.77 12.18 -8.71
N MET A 100 9.60 11.98 -7.40
CA MET A 100 9.54 10.64 -6.79
C MET A 100 8.81 10.68 -5.45
N GLY A 101 8.25 9.54 -5.05
CA GLY A 101 7.69 9.31 -3.73
C GLY A 101 8.61 8.46 -2.86
N ILE A 102 8.65 8.77 -1.57
CA ILE A 102 9.40 8.02 -0.55
C ILE A 102 8.42 7.62 0.54
N ASN A 103 8.49 6.36 0.97
CA ASN A 103 7.86 5.94 2.21
C ASN A 103 8.64 6.57 3.38
N TYR A 104 8.09 7.60 4.00
CA TYR A 104 8.76 8.31 5.10
C TYR A 104 8.64 7.53 6.42
N GLY A 105 7.55 6.79 6.60
CA GLY A 105 7.35 5.91 7.74
C GLY A 105 5.89 5.83 8.16
N PHE A 106 5.69 5.32 9.37
CA PHE A 106 4.36 5.13 9.94
C PHE A 106 4.35 5.63 11.38
N GLU A 107 3.31 6.35 11.78
CA GLU A 107 3.11 6.71 13.19
C GLU A 107 2.49 5.54 13.96
N ARG A 108 1.61 4.78 13.28
CA ARG A 108 0.88 3.66 13.87
C ARG A 108 0.57 2.63 12.79
N VAL A 109 0.78 1.36 13.10
CA VAL A 109 0.35 0.21 12.29
C VAL A 109 -0.31 -0.83 13.20
N ARG A 110 -1.41 -1.42 12.76
CA ARG A 110 -2.08 -2.54 13.44
C ARG A 110 -2.52 -3.59 12.42
N PHE A 111 -2.10 -4.83 12.64
CA PHE A 111 -2.55 -6.00 11.89
C PHE A 111 -3.75 -6.62 12.62
N LEU A 112 -4.90 -6.64 11.97
CA LEU A 112 -6.19 -6.92 12.61
C LEU A 112 -6.80 -8.26 12.16
N ASN A 113 -6.56 -8.65 10.91
CA ASN A 113 -7.10 -9.88 10.34
C ASN A 113 -6.06 -10.51 9.39
N PRO A 114 -5.71 -11.80 9.53
CA PRO A 114 -4.76 -12.41 8.60
C PRO A 114 -5.34 -12.51 7.18
N VAL A 115 -4.51 -12.20 6.19
CA VAL A 115 -4.83 -12.41 4.76
C VAL A 115 -4.43 -13.83 4.40
N LYS A 116 -5.40 -14.70 4.14
CA LYS A 116 -5.14 -16.08 3.69
C LYS A 116 -4.67 -16.07 2.23
N ALA A 117 -3.82 -17.03 1.86
CA ALA A 117 -3.39 -17.19 0.48
C ALA A 117 -4.61 -17.36 -0.46
N GLY A 118 -4.58 -16.65 -1.59
CA GLY A 118 -5.66 -16.61 -2.58
C GLY A 118 -6.73 -15.55 -2.31
N GLN A 119 -6.73 -14.88 -1.15
CA GLN A 119 -7.65 -13.78 -0.90
C GLN A 119 -7.26 -12.53 -1.68
N ARG A 120 -8.25 -11.67 -1.95
CA ARG A 120 -8.03 -10.36 -2.55
C ARG A 120 -8.03 -9.26 -1.50
N VAL A 121 -7.15 -8.29 -1.67
CA VAL A 121 -7.04 -7.09 -0.82
C VAL A 121 -7.12 -5.82 -1.64
N ARG A 122 -7.56 -4.71 -1.02
CA ARG A 122 -7.49 -3.38 -1.63
C ARG A 122 -7.12 -2.32 -0.59
N GLY A 123 -6.53 -1.22 -1.05
CA GLY A 123 -6.21 -0.07 -0.22
C GLY A 123 -7.37 0.92 -0.17
N ARG A 124 -7.61 1.50 1.01
CA ARG A 124 -8.47 2.66 1.22
C ARG A 124 -7.67 3.72 1.97
N PHE A 125 -7.66 4.94 1.46
CA PHE A 125 -6.76 5.99 1.95
C PHE A 125 -7.49 7.31 2.08
N LYS A 126 -7.46 7.90 3.27
CA LYS A 126 -7.94 9.27 3.50
C LYS A 126 -6.75 10.17 3.82
N MET A 127 -6.64 11.31 3.13
CA MET A 127 -5.63 12.31 3.47
C MET A 127 -6.03 13.01 4.77
N ILE A 128 -5.18 12.95 5.78
CA ILE A 128 -5.43 13.53 7.12
C ILE A 128 -4.39 14.58 7.51
N GLY A 129 -3.40 14.82 6.65
CA GLY A 129 -2.40 15.86 6.88
C GLY A 129 -1.61 16.13 5.61
N LEU A 130 -1.27 17.41 5.40
CA LEU A 130 -0.45 17.86 4.30
C LEU A 130 0.49 18.95 4.84
N THR A 131 1.79 18.76 4.64
CA THR A 131 2.82 19.73 5.00
C THR A 131 3.66 20.04 3.78
N GLU A 132 3.65 21.30 3.38
CA GLU A 132 4.38 21.78 2.22
C GLU A 132 5.73 22.37 2.64
N ARG A 133 6.76 22.02 1.90
CA ARG A 133 8.11 22.57 2.05
C ARG A 133 8.61 23.00 0.68
N ALA A 134 9.71 23.76 0.67
CA ALA A 134 10.26 24.34 -0.56
C ALA A 134 10.53 23.32 -1.68
N VAL A 135 10.92 22.08 -1.34
CA VAL A 135 11.31 21.04 -2.30
C VAL A 135 10.60 19.70 -2.07
N SER A 136 9.61 19.67 -1.18
CA SER A 136 8.91 18.44 -0.84
C SER A 136 7.51 18.67 -0.29
N LEU A 137 6.67 17.65 -0.45
CA LEU A 137 5.36 17.56 0.17
C LEU A 137 5.32 16.32 1.04
N GLN A 138 4.99 16.51 2.31
CA GLN A 138 4.77 15.40 3.24
C GLN A 138 3.26 15.25 3.45
N THR A 139 2.76 14.03 3.23
CA THR A 139 1.34 13.71 3.35
C THR A 139 1.14 12.61 4.37
N ALA A 140 0.16 12.79 5.26
CA ALA A 140 -0.28 11.80 6.21
C ALA A 140 -1.61 11.18 5.74
N TRP A 141 -1.67 9.85 5.79
CA TRP A 141 -2.80 9.06 5.32
C TRP A 141 -3.34 8.15 6.41
N ASP A 142 -4.65 8.18 6.61
CA ASP A 142 -5.38 7.09 7.23
C ASP A 142 -5.55 5.99 6.18
N ALA A 143 -4.68 4.99 6.25
CA ALA A 143 -4.64 3.86 5.33
C ALA A 143 -5.27 2.61 5.95
N THR A 144 -6.09 1.92 5.16
CA THR A 144 -6.68 0.63 5.51
C THR A 144 -6.46 -0.35 4.36
N VAL A 145 -6.05 -1.58 4.67
CA VAL A 145 -6.04 -2.68 3.70
C VAL A 145 -7.25 -3.56 4.00
N GLU A 146 -8.23 -3.55 3.10
CA GLU A 146 -9.45 -4.36 3.22
C GLU A 146 -9.22 -5.75 2.62
N ILE A 147 -9.92 -6.76 3.13
CA ILE A 147 -9.96 -8.11 2.55
C ILE A 147 -11.35 -8.30 1.94
N GLU A 148 -11.42 -8.81 0.72
CA GLU A 148 -12.69 -9.01 0.05
C GLU A 148 -13.61 -9.95 0.84
N GLY A 149 -14.85 -9.51 1.08
CA GLY A 149 -15.86 -10.28 1.83
C GLY A 149 -15.64 -10.32 3.34
N ALA A 150 -14.58 -9.73 3.89
CA ALA A 150 -14.34 -9.67 5.32
C ALA A 150 -14.98 -8.44 5.97
N THR A 151 -15.46 -8.59 7.20
CA THR A 151 -16.00 -7.46 8.00
C THR A 151 -14.92 -6.62 8.68
N LYS A 152 -13.72 -7.19 8.89
CA LYS A 152 -12.56 -6.51 9.47
C LYS A 152 -11.44 -6.42 8.43
N PRO A 153 -10.75 -5.26 8.34
CA PRO A 153 -9.62 -5.10 7.43
C PRO A 153 -8.43 -5.96 7.86
N ALA A 154 -7.51 -6.19 6.93
CA ALA A 154 -6.24 -6.85 7.20
C ALA A 154 -5.37 -6.00 8.14
N LEU A 155 -5.21 -4.72 7.83
CA LEU A 155 -4.47 -3.78 8.65
C LEU A 155 -5.00 -2.36 8.53
N THR A 156 -4.69 -1.54 9.53
CA THR A 156 -4.86 -0.08 9.51
C THR A 156 -3.53 0.59 9.83
N ALA A 157 -3.24 1.72 9.20
CA ALA A 157 -2.02 2.47 9.41
C ALA A 157 -2.24 3.99 9.32
N HIS A 158 -1.49 4.75 10.11
CA HIS A 158 -1.22 6.17 9.86
C HIS A 158 0.09 6.23 9.09
N TRP A 159 0.00 6.42 7.78
CA TRP A 159 1.12 6.31 6.86
C TRP A 159 1.59 7.68 6.40
N ILE A 160 2.90 7.92 6.48
CA ILE A 160 3.53 9.17 6.07
C ILE A 160 4.30 8.94 4.78
N THR A 161 3.93 9.70 3.74
CA THR A 161 4.61 9.70 2.44
C THR A 161 5.29 11.04 2.22
N LEU A 162 6.44 11.03 1.54
CA LEU A 162 7.17 12.22 1.14
C LEU A 162 7.31 12.24 -0.38
N ALA A 163 6.72 13.24 -1.04
CA ALA A 163 6.98 13.53 -2.44
C ALA A 163 8.14 14.53 -2.53
N VAL A 164 9.16 14.20 -3.31
CA VAL A 164 10.22 15.14 -3.71
C VAL A 164 9.74 15.87 -4.96
N LEU A 165 9.75 17.19 -4.94
CA LEU A 165 9.31 18.00 -6.06
C LEU A 165 10.48 18.32 -6.99
N GLU A 166 10.17 18.49 -8.27
CA GLU A 166 11.06 19.14 -9.23
C GLU A 166 11.34 20.57 -8.76
N PRO A 167 12.58 21.07 -8.94
CA PRO A 167 12.88 22.47 -8.67
C PRO A 167 12.02 23.36 -9.57
N PRO A 168 11.74 24.62 -9.16
CA PRO A 168 11.11 25.60 -10.04
C PRO A 168 11.87 25.66 -11.36
N ALA A 169 11.15 25.70 -12.48
CA ALA A 169 11.77 25.99 -13.77
C ALA A 169 12.31 27.42 -13.73
N ASP A 170 13.58 27.60 -14.10
CA ASP A 170 14.25 28.91 -14.23
C ASP A 170 13.58 29.80 -15.29
#